data_AF-A0A1I6AS03-F1
#
_entry.id   AF-A0A1I6AS03-F1
#
_cell.length_a   1.000
_cell.length_b   1.000
_cell.length_c   1.000
_cell.angle_alpha   90.00
_cell.angle_beta   90.00
_cell.angle_gamma   90.00
#
_symmetry.space_group_name_H-M   'P 1'
#
loop_
_entity.id
_entity.type
_entity.pdbx_description
1 polymer ?
#
loop_
_entity_poly.entity_id
_entity_poly.type
_entity_poly.pdbx_seq_one_letter_code
_entity_poly.pdbx_strand_id
1 'polypeptide(L)'
;MIFSQLAVPIEEPLNTNKERTEEEDFTFDQNDRFRDFYIHSKSERDFVSRDDQGYWYLFTSFTCETLDKLKLSRQIFRPTYLKDDVLPLVDRLNELQMQPLREGFDKAYGHALYVVENLDDVSPVKQLRFANYDGSDDPLIVKNLHFIPNEYKGKRTRFVTGFETRSFATITENNYYAENIHIPINACNYLKLFIYFSKYRHLPSKQMMPRFLSNLWASTESLSGLVNPSLFEKERIE
;
A
#
# COMPACT_ATOMS: atom_id res chain seq x y z
N MET A 1 -11.38 -6.66 10.63
CA MET A 1 -11.58 -5.92 9.37
C MET A 1 -10.22 -5.54 8.80
N ILE A 2 -10.05 -5.59 7.49
CA ILE A 2 -8.79 -5.24 6.81
C ILE A 2 -9.04 -3.93 6.04
N PHE A 3 -8.15 -2.95 6.17
CA PHE A 3 -8.20 -1.74 5.37
C PHE A 3 -7.22 -1.88 4.22
N SER A 4 -7.71 -1.69 3.00
CA SER A 4 -6.94 -1.76 1.76
C SER A 4 -6.82 -0.35 1.20
N GLN A 5 -5.65 0.27 1.38
CA GLN A 5 -5.30 1.54 0.75
C GLN A 5 -4.60 1.23 -0.57
N LEU A 6 -5.06 1.85 -1.65
CA LEU A 6 -4.62 1.55 -3.00
C LEU A 6 -4.19 2.81 -3.73
N ALA A 7 -3.24 2.63 -4.65
CA ALA A 7 -2.83 3.63 -5.60
C ALA A 7 -2.64 3.00 -6.97
N VAL A 8 -3.37 3.49 -7.96
CA VAL A 8 -3.32 2.99 -9.34
C VAL A 8 -2.77 4.08 -10.25
N PRO A 9 -1.70 3.79 -11.03
CA PRO A 9 -1.26 4.71 -12.08
C PRO A 9 -2.39 4.92 -13.09
N ILE A 10 -2.68 6.17 -13.43
CA ILE A 10 -3.74 6.56 -14.37
C ILE A 10 -3.22 7.52 -15.43
N GLU A 11 -3.94 7.63 -16.54
CA GLU A 11 -3.78 8.76 -17.45
C GLU A 11 -4.11 10.08 -16.73
N GLU A 12 -3.60 11.20 -17.27
CA GLU A 12 -3.90 12.52 -16.72
C GLU A 12 -5.42 12.74 -16.64
N PRO A 13 -5.97 12.97 -15.44
CA PRO A 13 -7.40 13.09 -15.27
C PRO A 13 -7.91 14.41 -15.84
N LEU A 14 -8.97 14.33 -16.66
CA LEU A 14 -9.56 15.50 -17.34
C LEU A 14 -10.21 16.52 -16.37
N ASN A 15 -10.56 16.11 -15.15
CA ASN A 15 -11.41 16.86 -14.22
C ASN A 15 -10.76 17.06 -12.83
N THR A 16 -9.53 17.55 -12.77
CA THR A 16 -8.93 17.98 -11.49
C THR A 16 -9.42 19.37 -11.12
N ASN A 17 -10.05 19.50 -9.95
CA ASN A 17 -10.68 20.77 -9.57
C ASN A 17 -9.67 21.75 -8.96
N LYS A 18 -9.12 21.35 -7.83
CA LYS A 18 -8.30 22.18 -6.95
C LYS A 18 -7.26 21.30 -6.28
N GLU A 19 -6.04 21.79 -6.22
CA GLU A 19 -4.97 21.21 -5.41
C GLU A 19 -5.41 21.17 -3.95
N ARG A 20 -5.19 20.03 -3.28
CA ARG A 20 -5.37 19.87 -1.85
C ARG A 20 -4.22 20.62 -1.19
N THR A 21 -4.50 21.82 -0.67
CA THR A 21 -3.55 22.48 0.23
C THR A 21 -3.63 21.79 1.58
N GLU A 22 -2.74 20.83 1.81
CA GLU A 22 -2.54 20.24 3.13
C GLU A 22 -1.49 21.05 3.91
N GLU A 23 -1.46 20.86 5.24
CA GLU A 23 -0.36 21.32 6.10
C GLU A 23 0.98 20.78 5.58
N GLU A 24 2.09 21.42 5.94
CA GLU A 24 3.42 20.97 5.50
C GLU A 24 3.63 19.47 5.75
N ASP A 25 3.79 18.70 4.67
CA ASP A 25 4.05 17.28 4.75
C ASP A 25 5.54 17.03 4.98
N PHE A 26 5.92 16.89 6.25
CA PHE A 26 7.30 16.58 6.63
C PHE A 26 7.75 15.18 6.18
N THR A 27 6.86 14.33 5.66
CA THR A 27 7.21 12.97 5.18
C THR A 27 8.26 13.03 4.09
N PHE A 28 8.17 14.01 3.20
CA PHE A 28 9.07 14.17 2.06
C PHE A 28 10.17 15.18 2.34
N ASP A 29 11.34 14.96 1.72
CA ASP A 29 12.45 15.92 1.82
C ASP A 29 12.21 17.24 1.07
N GLN A 30 11.19 17.26 0.21
CA GLN A 30 10.81 18.38 -0.63
C GLN A 30 9.28 18.42 -0.73
N ASN A 31 8.71 19.62 -0.70
CA ASN A 31 7.26 19.84 -0.59
C ASN A 31 6.48 19.48 -1.87
N ASP A 32 7.14 19.18 -2.99
CA ASP A 32 6.50 18.98 -4.29
C ASP A 32 6.73 17.59 -4.91
N ARG A 33 7.18 16.61 -4.11
CA ARG A 33 7.33 15.20 -4.57
C ARG A 33 6.03 14.58 -5.03
N PHE A 34 4.94 14.95 -4.36
CA PHE A 34 3.57 14.61 -4.74
C PHE A 34 2.69 15.84 -4.54
N ARG A 35 1.78 16.08 -5.48
CA ARG A 35 0.75 17.10 -5.38
C ARG A 35 -0.60 16.44 -5.49
N ASP A 36 -1.45 16.63 -4.49
CA ASP A 36 -2.75 15.98 -4.41
C ASP A 36 -3.85 16.91 -4.93
N PHE A 37 -4.87 16.34 -5.57
CA PHE A 37 -5.97 17.09 -6.16
C PHE A 37 -7.30 16.44 -5.79
N TYR A 38 -8.29 17.27 -5.44
CA TYR A 38 -9.66 16.82 -5.26
C TYR A 38 -10.28 16.44 -6.60
N ILE A 39 -10.95 15.30 -6.61
CA ILE A 39 -11.82 14.89 -7.71
C ILE A 39 -13.29 15.03 -7.30
N HIS A 40 -14.18 15.19 -8.28
CA HIS A 40 -15.62 15.15 -8.02
C HIS A 40 -16.07 13.71 -7.79
N SER A 41 -15.75 13.17 -6.62
CA SER A 41 -16.24 11.88 -6.13
C SER A 41 -17.29 12.12 -5.03
N LYS A 42 -18.13 11.12 -4.80
CA LYS A 42 -19.01 11.09 -3.62
C LYS A 42 -18.26 10.69 -2.35
N SER A 43 -16.96 10.39 -2.44
CA SER A 43 -16.17 9.83 -1.35
C SER A 43 -14.93 10.68 -1.09
N GLU A 44 -14.82 11.22 0.12
CA GLU A 44 -13.62 11.95 0.57
C GLU A 44 -12.34 11.07 0.61
N ARG A 45 -12.48 9.76 0.41
CA ARG A 45 -11.36 8.81 0.36
C ARG A 45 -10.67 8.77 -1.00
N ASP A 46 -11.31 9.28 -2.04
CA ASP A 46 -10.75 9.29 -3.39
C ASP A 46 -10.14 10.64 -3.73
N PHE A 47 -8.91 10.61 -4.20
CA PHE A 47 -8.21 11.77 -4.73
C PHE A 47 -7.16 11.33 -5.74
N VAL A 48 -6.70 12.25 -6.57
CA VAL A 48 -5.59 11.96 -7.47
C VAL A 48 -4.35 12.67 -6.99
N SER A 49 -3.19 12.07 -7.22
CA SER A 49 -1.90 12.65 -6.89
C SER A 49 -1.01 12.60 -8.12
N ARG A 50 -0.27 13.69 -8.35
CA ARG A 50 0.76 13.75 -9.39
C ARG A 50 2.14 13.78 -8.73
N ASP A 51 3.02 12.87 -9.12
CA ASP A 51 4.41 12.92 -8.68
C ASP A 51 5.22 13.98 -9.44
N ASP A 52 6.42 14.26 -8.95
CA ASP A 52 7.35 15.22 -9.56
C ASP A 52 7.95 14.79 -10.91
N GLN A 53 7.72 13.54 -11.32
CA GLN A 53 8.08 13.02 -12.64
C GLN A 53 6.90 13.10 -13.63
N GLY A 54 5.74 13.59 -13.19
CA GLY A 54 4.55 13.80 -14.01
C GLY A 54 3.61 12.60 -14.12
N TYR A 55 3.82 11.53 -13.35
CA TYR A 55 2.89 10.40 -13.31
C TYR A 55 1.71 10.71 -12.39
N TRP A 56 0.53 10.32 -12.85
CA TRP A 56 -0.71 10.47 -12.12
C TRP A 56 -1.14 9.16 -11.48
N TYR A 57 -1.70 9.25 -10.28
CA TYR A 57 -2.21 8.12 -9.53
C TYR A 57 -3.58 8.44 -8.94
N LEU A 58 -4.53 7.52 -9.03
CA LEU A 58 -5.73 7.54 -8.21
C LEU A 58 -5.42 6.84 -6.89
N PHE A 59 -5.63 7.54 -5.78
CA PHE A 59 -5.64 6.98 -4.44
C PHE A 59 -7.08 6.72 -4.00
N THR A 60 -7.32 5.54 -3.45
CA THR A 60 -8.64 5.12 -2.93
C THR A 60 -8.46 4.09 -1.81
N SER A 61 -9.52 3.79 -1.07
CA SER A 61 -9.49 2.76 -0.04
C SER A 61 -10.79 1.99 0.13
N PHE A 62 -10.63 0.73 0.51
CA PHE A 62 -11.73 -0.22 0.75
C PHE A 62 -11.56 -0.94 2.08
N THR A 63 -12.67 -1.32 2.70
CA THR A 63 -12.68 -2.25 3.83
C THR A 63 -12.97 -3.66 3.32
N CYS A 64 -12.10 -4.60 3.69
CA CYS A 64 -12.17 -6.01 3.29
C CYS A 64 -12.39 -6.88 4.53
N GLU A 65 -13.25 -7.88 4.41
CA GLU A 65 -13.55 -8.81 5.50
C GLU A 65 -12.70 -10.08 5.43
N THR A 66 -12.21 -10.43 4.23
CA THR A 66 -11.46 -11.66 3.94
C THR A 66 -10.23 -11.38 3.09
N LEU A 67 -9.30 -12.34 3.05
CA LEU A 67 -8.14 -12.30 2.16
C LEU A 67 -8.55 -12.28 0.68
N ASP A 68 -9.61 -13.00 0.30
CA ASP A 68 -10.08 -13.02 -1.09
C ASP A 68 -10.64 -11.65 -1.51
N LYS A 69 -11.40 -10.99 -0.63
CA LYS A 69 -11.85 -9.61 -0.87
C LYS A 69 -10.68 -8.63 -0.97
N LEU A 70 -9.63 -8.82 -0.16
CA LEU A 70 -8.39 -8.03 -0.25
C LEU A 70 -7.66 -8.27 -1.59
N LYS A 71 -7.49 -9.53 -2.01
CA LYS A 71 -6.90 -9.90 -3.31
C LYS A 71 -7.61 -9.21 -4.48
N LEU A 72 -8.95 -9.22 -4.45
CA LEU A 72 -9.78 -8.66 -5.51
C LEU A 72 -9.84 -7.14 -5.48
N SER A 73 -9.62 -6.49 -4.32
CA SER A 73 -9.74 -5.03 -4.20
C SER A 73 -8.75 -4.27 -5.09
N ARG A 74 -7.58 -4.85 -5.40
CA ARG A 74 -6.49 -4.17 -6.14
C ARG A 74 -6.43 -4.44 -7.63
N GLN A 75 -7.40 -5.15 -8.20
CA GLN A 75 -7.44 -5.42 -9.64
C GLN A 75 -7.68 -4.13 -10.41
N ILE A 76 -6.88 -3.85 -11.46
CA ILE A 76 -7.05 -2.62 -12.27
C ILE A 76 -7.86 -2.87 -13.55
N PHE A 77 -8.08 -4.13 -13.90
CA PHE A 77 -8.99 -4.51 -14.98
C PHE A 77 -9.80 -5.76 -14.60
N ARG A 78 -10.90 -5.99 -15.33
CA ARG A 78 -11.77 -7.15 -15.17
C ARG A 78 -11.31 -8.27 -16.10
N PRO A 79 -10.58 -9.29 -15.62
CA PRO A 79 -10.25 -10.43 -16.46
C PRO A 79 -11.53 -11.23 -16.78
N THR A 80 -11.51 -11.96 -17.90
CA THR A 80 -12.66 -12.75 -18.38
C THR A 80 -13.15 -13.79 -17.38
N TYR A 81 -12.25 -14.36 -16.59
CA TYR A 81 -12.60 -15.37 -15.57
C TYR A 81 -13.17 -14.77 -14.27
N LEU A 82 -13.13 -13.44 -14.09
CA LEU A 82 -13.76 -12.72 -12.96
C LEU A 82 -14.86 -11.77 -13.45
N LYS A 83 -15.49 -12.08 -14.60
CA LYS A 83 -16.46 -11.18 -15.23
C LYS A 83 -17.65 -10.85 -14.32
N ASP A 84 -18.06 -11.80 -13.48
CA ASP A 84 -19.24 -11.70 -12.62
C ASP A 84 -18.89 -11.33 -11.17
N ASP A 85 -17.60 -11.27 -10.83
CA ASP A 85 -17.13 -10.94 -9.47
C ASP A 85 -17.16 -9.44 -9.19
N VAL A 86 -17.27 -9.06 -7.92
CA VAL A 86 -17.10 -7.66 -7.51
C VAL A 86 -15.61 -7.31 -7.53
N LEU A 87 -15.24 -6.28 -8.29
CA LEU A 87 -13.87 -5.81 -8.42
C LEU A 87 -13.82 -4.32 -8.00
N PRO A 88 -13.70 -4.03 -6.69
CA PRO A 88 -13.94 -2.70 -6.14
C PRO A 88 -13.21 -1.57 -6.85
N LEU A 89 -11.92 -1.75 -7.16
CA LEU A 89 -11.13 -0.73 -7.84
C LEU A 89 -11.51 -0.57 -9.31
N VAL A 90 -11.81 -1.65 -10.03
CA VAL A 90 -12.26 -1.57 -11.43
C VAL A 90 -13.58 -0.82 -11.51
N ASP A 91 -14.52 -1.16 -10.63
CA ASP A 91 -15.83 -0.53 -10.57
C ASP A 91 -15.68 0.96 -10.20
N ARG A 92 -14.80 1.29 -9.25
CA ARG A 92 -14.47 2.68 -8.88
C ARG A 92 -13.82 3.47 -10.03
N LEU A 93 -12.87 2.90 -10.76
CA LEU A 93 -12.24 3.53 -11.92
C LEU A 93 -13.28 3.87 -13.00
N ASN A 94 -14.21 2.95 -13.25
CA ASN A 94 -15.31 3.17 -14.21
C ASN A 94 -16.26 4.28 -13.74
N GLU A 95 -16.64 4.31 -12.46
CA GLU A 95 -17.46 5.37 -11.88
C GLU A 95 -16.81 6.76 -12.03
N LEU A 96 -15.49 6.83 -11.84
CA LEU A 96 -14.70 8.05 -11.96
C LEU A 96 -14.27 8.37 -13.40
N GLN A 97 -14.61 7.51 -14.37
CA GLN A 97 -14.20 7.61 -15.78
C GLN A 97 -12.68 7.76 -15.96
N MET A 98 -11.91 7.05 -15.13
CA MET A 98 -10.45 7.07 -15.16
C MET A 98 -9.89 5.85 -15.87
N GLN A 99 -8.85 6.06 -16.69
CA GLN A 99 -8.16 4.99 -17.38
C GLN A 99 -6.87 4.62 -16.65
N PRO A 100 -6.71 3.38 -16.16
CA PRO A 100 -5.48 2.92 -15.54
C PRO A 100 -4.38 2.68 -16.60
N LEU A 101 -3.14 3.03 -16.28
CA LEU A 101 -1.99 2.73 -17.13
C LEU A 101 -1.59 1.26 -17.04
N ARG A 102 -1.33 0.64 -18.19
CA ARG A 102 -0.90 -0.77 -18.29
C ARG A 102 0.62 -0.87 -18.36
N GLU A 103 1.27 -0.73 -17.22
CA GLU A 103 2.73 -0.84 -17.09
C GLU A 103 3.19 -2.30 -16.90
N GLY A 104 2.62 -3.24 -17.66
CA GLY A 104 2.94 -4.67 -17.57
C GLY A 104 2.51 -5.37 -16.26
N PHE A 105 1.67 -4.72 -15.46
CA PHE A 105 1.13 -5.26 -14.21
C PHE A 105 -0.40 -5.05 -14.16
N ASP A 106 -1.12 -6.03 -13.64
CA ASP A 106 -2.60 -6.02 -13.56
C ASP A 106 -3.15 -5.55 -12.22
N LYS A 107 -2.26 -5.23 -11.26
CA LYS A 107 -2.64 -4.78 -9.92
C LYS A 107 -2.18 -3.36 -9.61
N ALA A 108 -2.96 -2.68 -8.78
CA ALA A 108 -2.57 -1.44 -8.15
C ALA A 108 -1.48 -1.66 -7.09
N TYR A 109 -0.78 -0.59 -6.74
CA TYR A 109 0.01 -0.55 -5.51
C TYR A 109 -0.92 -0.67 -4.30
N GLY A 110 -0.53 -1.44 -3.30
CA GLY A 110 -1.42 -1.74 -2.18
C GLY A 110 -0.74 -1.72 -0.82
N HIS A 111 -1.44 -1.16 0.16
CA HIS A 111 -1.09 -1.22 1.57
C HIS A 111 -2.25 -1.80 2.36
N ALA A 112 -2.04 -2.94 2.99
CA ALA A 112 -3.03 -3.59 3.84
C ALA A 112 -2.79 -3.23 5.32
N LEU A 113 -3.77 -2.67 6.01
CA LEU A 113 -3.75 -2.52 7.45
C LEU A 113 -4.69 -3.56 8.09
N TYR A 114 -4.18 -4.32 9.05
CA TYR A 114 -4.96 -5.25 9.85
C TYR A 114 -4.81 -4.94 11.34
N VAL A 115 -5.90 -4.54 11.97
CA VAL A 115 -5.95 -4.27 13.41
C VAL A 115 -6.41 -5.54 14.13
N VAL A 116 -5.66 -5.94 15.16
CA VAL A 116 -5.91 -7.15 15.93
C VAL A 116 -5.84 -6.88 17.42
N GLU A 117 -6.41 -7.78 18.22
CA GLU A 117 -6.29 -7.69 19.68
C GLU A 117 -4.92 -8.16 20.15
N ASN A 118 -4.42 -9.24 19.53
CA ASN A 118 -3.14 -9.86 19.80
C ASN A 118 -2.47 -10.26 18.48
N LEU A 119 -1.22 -9.83 18.30
CA LEU A 119 -0.42 -10.12 17.12
C LEU A 119 -0.07 -11.61 16.99
N ASP A 120 0.02 -12.33 18.10
CA ASP A 120 0.33 -13.76 18.12
C ASP A 120 -0.80 -14.61 17.50
N ASP A 121 -2.02 -14.07 17.41
CA ASP A 121 -3.16 -14.73 16.75
C ASP A 121 -3.08 -14.63 15.22
N VAL A 122 -2.10 -13.88 14.69
CA VAL A 122 -1.88 -13.73 13.25
C VAL A 122 -0.61 -14.47 12.86
N SER A 123 -0.79 -15.70 12.36
CA SER A 123 0.35 -16.51 11.92
C SER A 123 1.22 -15.79 10.87
N PRO A 124 2.53 -16.11 10.79
CA PRO A 124 3.43 -15.54 9.79
C PRO A 124 2.94 -15.72 8.35
N VAL A 125 2.35 -16.88 8.05
CA VAL A 125 1.67 -17.17 6.76
C VAL A 125 0.61 -16.11 6.47
N LYS A 126 -0.24 -15.82 7.44
CA LYS A 126 -1.36 -14.87 7.27
C LYS A 126 -0.86 -13.44 7.13
N GLN A 127 0.17 -13.05 7.89
CA GLN A 127 0.84 -11.76 7.74
C GLN A 127 1.43 -11.59 6.33
N LEU A 128 2.10 -12.61 5.81
CA LEU A 128 2.64 -12.60 4.45
C LEU A 128 1.54 -12.49 3.40
N ARG A 129 0.43 -13.22 3.55
CA ARG A 129 -0.73 -13.11 2.64
C ARG A 129 -1.32 -11.70 2.63
N PHE A 130 -1.40 -11.02 3.77
CA PHE A 130 -1.80 -9.61 3.79
C PHE A 130 -0.81 -8.72 3.01
N ALA A 131 0.50 -8.91 3.22
CA ALA A 131 1.51 -8.10 2.56
C ALA A 131 1.58 -8.33 1.04
N ASN A 132 1.33 -9.55 0.60
CA ASN A 132 1.26 -9.91 -0.81
C ASN A 132 -0.09 -9.65 -1.47
N TYR A 133 -1.15 -9.36 -0.69
CA TYR A 133 -2.53 -9.34 -1.17
C TYR A 133 -2.91 -10.68 -1.83
N ASP A 134 -2.52 -11.78 -1.19
CA ASP A 134 -2.83 -13.13 -1.60
C ASP A 134 -4.16 -13.57 -0.99
N GLY A 135 -5.01 -14.17 -1.81
CA GLY A 135 -6.24 -14.85 -1.40
C GLY A 135 -5.94 -16.12 -0.62
N SER A 136 -6.98 -16.79 -0.16
CA SER A 136 -6.87 -18.09 0.51
C SER A 136 -6.39 -19.20 -0.43
N ASP A 137 -6.67 -19.05 -1.73
CA ASP A 137 -6.38 -19.99 -2.81
C ASP A 137 -4.97 -19.83 -3.42
N ASP A 138 -4.32 -18.68 -3.21
CA ASP A 138 -3.05 -18.40 -3.86
C ASP A 138 -1.91 -19.27 -3.30
N PRO A 139 -1.00 -19.76 -4.17
CA PRO A 139 0.12 -20.59 -3.77
C PRO A 139 1.11 -19.81 -2.90
N LEU A 140 1.53 -20.42 -1.79
CA LEU A 140 2.55 -19.84 -0.93
C LEU A 140 3.95 -20.21 -1.44
N ILE A 141 4.46 -19.43 -2.39
CA ILE A 141 5.78 -19.65 -3.00
C ILE A 141 6.91 -19.17 -2.08
N VAL A 142 6.65 -18.11 -1.31
CA VAL A 142 7.63 -17.47 -0.44
C VAL A 142 7.63 -18.12 0.95
N LYS A 143 8.83 -18.46 1.44
CA LYS A 143 9.04 -19.20 2.69
C LYS A 143 9.63 -18.37 3.83
N ASN A 144 9.73 -17.05 3.67
CA ASN A 144 10.19 -16.15 4.72
C ASN A 144 9.30 -14.91 4.78
N LEU A 145 8.98 -14.49 6.00
CA LEU A 145 8.39 -13.20 6.31
C LEU A 145 9.53 -12.21 6.58
N HIS A 146 9.52 -11.06 5.91
CA HIS A 146 10.42 -9.95 6.25
C HIS A 146 9.60 -8.84 6.90
N PHE A 147 10.01 -8.37 8.07
CA PHE A 147 9.25 -7.35 8.79
C PHE A 147 10.10 -6.44 9.68
N ILE A 148 9.56 -5.28 10.03
CA ILE A 148 10.07 -4.42 11.10
C ILE A 148 9.10 -4.48 12.28
N PRO A 149 9.54 -4.89 13.47
CA PRO A 149 8.74 -4.78 14.68
C PRO A 149 8.80 -3.37 15.25
N ASN A 150 7.72 -2.95 15.88
CA ASN A 150 7.64 -1.76 16.71
C ASN A 150 6.76 -2.04 17.92
N GLU A 151 7.15 -1.54 19.09
CA GLU A 151 6.36 -1.64 20.32
C GLU A 151 6.21 -0.27 20.96
N TYR A 152 4.98 0.09 21.29
CA TYR A 152 4.68 1.31 22.01
C TYR A 152 3.66 1.04 23.11
N LYS A 153 4.04 1.30 24.37
CA LYS A 153 3.20 1.05 25.55
C LYS A 153 2.63 -0.38 25.59
N GLY A 154 3.46 -1.38 25.28
CA GLY A 154 3.05 -2.79 25.26
C GLY A 154 2.13 -3.19 24.11
N LYS A 155 1.91 -2.31 23.12
CA LYS A 155 1.17 -2.63 21.89
C LYS A 155 2.13 -2.79 20.72
N ARG A 156 2.08 -3.95 20.08
CA ARG A 156 2.99 -4.34 18.99
C ARG A 156 2.43 -3.95 17.64
N THR A 157 3.34 -3.65 16.72
CA THR A 157 3.07 -3.41 15.31
C THR A 157 4.15 -4.11 14.48
N ARG A 158 3.76 -4.77 13.40
CA ARG A 158 4.68 -5.29 12.37
C ARG A 158 4.39 -4.60 11.05
N PHE A 159 5.43 -3.99 10.48
CA PHE A 159 5.44 -3.58 9.08
C PHE A 159 6.01 -4.73 8.26
N VAL A 160 5.25 -5.25 7.31
CA VAL A 160 5.58 -6.45 6.55
C VAL A 160 5.62 -6.09 5.07
N THR A 161 6.65 -6.51 4.35
CA THR A 161 6.73 -6.27 2.90
C THR A 161 6.23 -7.47 2.11
N GLY A 162 5.59 -7.21 0.97
CA GLY A 162 5.29 -8.23 -0.03
C GLY A 162 6.49 -8.50 -0.94
N PHE A 163 6.50 -9.67 -1.57
CA PHE A 163 7.58 -10.11 -2.46
C PHE A 163 7.17 -9.91 -3.91
N GLU A 164 7.73 -8.90 -4.57
CA GLU A 164 7.47 -8.59 -5.99
C GLU A 164 5.98 -8.31 -6.31
N THR A 165 5.16 -7.98 -5.31
CA THR A 165 3.68 -7.87 -5.44
C THR A 165 3.17 -6.43 -5.53
N ARG A 166 4.05 -5.42 -5.59
CA ARG A 166 3.69 -3.99 -5.43
C ARG A 166 2.80 -3.76 -4.20
N SER A 167 3.05 -4.48 -3.11
CA SER A 167 2.27 -4.30 -1.89
C SER A 167 3.05 -4.57 -0.62
N PHE A 168 2.50 -4.08 0.48
CA PHE A 168 3.01 -4.28 1.84
C PHE A 168 1.85 -4.23 2.84
N ALA A 169 2.11 -4.62 4.08
CA ALA A 169 1.12 -4.62 5.15
C ALA A 169 1.62 -3.99 6.45
N THR A 170 0.68 -3.56 7.26
CA THR A 170 0.88 -3.18 8.66
C THR A 170 -0.12 -3.96 9.50
N ILE A 171 0.38 -4.76 10.45
CA ILE A 171 -0.44 -5.48 11.41
C ILE A 171 -0.20 -4.87 12.77
N THR A 172 -1.24 -4.44 13.48
CA THR A 172 -1.07 -3.68 14.73
C THR A 172 -2.10 -4.04 15.80
N GLU A 173 -1.64 -4.07 17.05
CA GLU A 173 -2.48 -4.15 18.25
C GLU A 173 -2.91 -2.76 18.74
N ASN A 174 -2.34 -1.70 18.16
CA ASN A 174 -2.52 -0.33 18.61
C ASN A 174 -3.66 0.33 17.84
N ASN A 175 -4.89 0.19 18.35
CA ASN A 175 -6.07 0.77 17.72
C ASN A 175 -6.00 2.31 17.62
N TYR A 176 -5.42 2.97 18.63
CA TYR A 176 -5.23 4.42 18.59
C TYR A 176 -4.34 4.85 17.43
N TYR A 177 -3.19 4.17 17.27
CA TYR A 177 -2.30 4.40 16.13
C TYR A 177 -3.03 4.14 14.81
N ALA A 178 -3.78 3.04 14.70
CA ALA A 178 -4.52 2.69 13.49
C ALA A 178 -5.51 3.81 13.08
N GLU A 179 -6.40 4.21 14.00
CA GLU A 179 -7.52 5.10 13.70
C GLU A 179 -7.14 6.57 13.61
N ASN A 180 -6.19 7.03 14.44
CA ASN A 180 -5.90 8.46 14.60
C ASN A 180 -4.63 8.91 13.87
N ILE A 181 -3.78 7.97 13.45
CA ILE A 181 -2.48 8.29 12.83
C ILE A 181 -2.32 7.54 11.52
N HIS A 182 -2.56 6.24 11.51
CA HIS A 182 -2.23 5.40 10.37
C HIS A 182 -3.21 5.58 9.21
N ILE A 183 -4.49 5.31 9.43
CA ILE A 183 -5.52 5.44 8.39
C ILE A 183 -5.60 6.89 7.86
N PRO A 184 -5.61 7.94 8.70
CA PRO A 184 -5.79 9.30 8.20
C PRO A 184 -4.54 9.86 7.50
N ILE A 185 -3.33 9.44 7.89
CA ILE A 185 -2.07 10.06 7.45
C ILE A 185 -1.09 9.00 6.90
N ASN A 186 -0.59 8.11 7.75
CA ASN A 186 0.58 7.29 7.39
C ASN A 186 0.31 6.29 6.27
N ALA A 187 -0.90 5.75 6.14
CA ALA A 187 -1.22 4.75 5.11
C ALA A 187 -1.01 5.34 3.72
N CYS A 188 -1.52 6.56 3.50
CA CYS A 188 -1.30 7.30 2.26
C CYS A 188 0.18 7.62 2.05
N ASN A 189 0.84 8.19 3.07
CA ASN A 189 2.22 8.65 2.97
C ASN A 189 3.20 7.50 2.73
N TYR A 190 3.03 6.37 3.41
CA TYR A 190 3.83 5.17 3.18
C TYR A 190 3.58 4.60 1.79
N LEU A 191 2.34 4.62 1.29
CA LEU A 191 2.05 4.17 -0.06
C LEU A 191 2.69 5.08 -1.12
N LYS A 192 2.65 6.41 -0.97
CA LYS A 192 3.38 7.35 -1.84
C LYS A 192 4.89 7.10 -1.84
N LEU A 193 5.49 6.95 -0.65
CA LEU A 193 6.91 6.61 -0.52
C LEU A 193 7.25 5.29 -1.20
N PHE A 194 6.39 4.28 -1.06
CA PHE A 194 6.57 2.98 -1.68
C PHE A 194 6.48 3.04 -3.20
N ILE A 195 5.52 3.76 -3.76
CA ILE A 195 5.40 4.00 -5.21
C ILE A 195 6.69 4.66 -5.73
N TYR A 196 7.12 5.74 -5.08
CA TYR A 196 8.31 6.48 -5.48
C TYR A 196 9.56 5.59 -5.43
N PHE A 197 9.73 4.84 -4.34
CA PHE A 197 10.82 3.87 -4.21
C PHE A 197 10.77 2.78 -5.29
N SER A 198 9.59 2.20 -5.53
CA SER A 198 9.39 1.12 -6.50
C SER A 198 9.68 1.55 -7.93
N LYS A 199 9.24 2.76 -8.33
CA LYS A 199 9.45 3.29 -9.68
C LYS A 199 10.85 3.84 -9.90
N TYR A 200 11.37 4.63 -8.96
CA TYR A 200 12.56 5.45 -9.18
C TYR A 200 13.80 4.92 -8.46
N ARG A 201 13.67 3.86 -7.65
CA ARG A 201 14.77 3.29 -6.84
C ARG A 201 15.42 4.33 -5.92
N HIS A 202 14.62 5.30 -5.49
CA HIS A 202 15.03 6.40 -4.63
C HIS A 202 14.00 6.60 -3.51
N LEU A 203 14.46 6.89 -2.30
CA LEU A 203 13.59 7.26 -1.19
C LEU A 203 13.62 8.79 -1.02
N PRO A 204 12.51 9.50 -1.26
CA PRO A 204 12.47 10.96 -1.17
C PRO A 204 12.24 11.43 0.28
N SER A 205 12.94 10.83 1.26
CA SER A 205 12.79 11.15 2.69
C SER A 205 14.07 10.89 3.51
N LYS A 206 14.41 11.84 4.38
CA LYS A 206 15.46 11.76 5.39
C LYS A 206 14.96 11.19 6.71
N GLN A 207 13.66 11.03 6.89
CA GLN A 207 13.11 10.51 8.13
C GLN A 207 13.52 9.03 8.34
N MET A 208 13.64 8.66 9.62
CA MET A 208 14.09 7.34 10.01
C MET A 208 13.13 6.22 9.56
N MET A 209 11.83 6.36 9.82
CA MET A 209 10.86 5.30 9.49
C MET A 209 10.75 5.04 7.98
N PRO A 210 10.62 6.06 7.10
CA PRO A 210 10.72 5.86 5.66
C PRO A 210 11.99 5.13 5.20
N ARG A 211 13.15 5.41 5.82
CA ARG A 211 14.41 4.71 5.52
C ARG A 211 14.35 3.24 5.89
N PHE A 212 13.84 2.90 7.08
CA PHE A 212 13.64 1.51 7.46
C PHE A 212 12.66 0.79 6.55
N LEU A 213 11.51 1.42 6.22
CA LEU A 213 10.55 0.87 5.28
C LEU A 213 11.17 0.62 3.90
N SER A 214 11.96 1.56 3.37
CA SER A 214 12.63 1.37 2.07
C SER A 214 13.60 0.20 2.07
N ASN A 215 14.36 0.01 3.15
CA ASN A 215 15.25 -1.14 3.31
C ASN A 215 14.45 -2.45 3.41
N LEU A 216 13.33 -2.42 4.12
CA LEU A 216 12.42 -3.55 4.21
C LEU A 216 11.85 -3.90 2.83
N TRP A 217 11.31 -2.95 2.07
CA TRP A 217 10.79 -3.18 0.72
C TRP A 217 11.86 -3.73 -0.23
N ALA A 218 13.06 -3.15 -0.19
CA ALA A 218 14.21 -3.60 -0.96
C ALA A 218 14.62 -5.05 -0.63
N SER A 219 14.32 -5.53 0.58
CA SER A 219 14.75 -6.85 1.05
C SER A 219 14.04 -8.03 0.35
N THR A 220 12.97 -7.75 -0.38
CA THR A 220 12.11 -8.75 -1.03
C THR A 220 12.07 -8.60 -2.55
N GLU A 221 13.00 -7.84 -3.12
CA GLU A 221 13.18 -7.67 -4.55
C GLU A 221 14.37 -8.49 -5.05
N SER A 222 14.17 -9.22 -6.15
CA SER A 222 15.10 -10.17 -6.76
C SER A 222 16.44 -9.56 -7.20
N LEU A 223 16.45 -8.26 -7.54
CA LEU A 223 17.63 -7.55 -8.06
C LEU A 223 18.17 -6.47 -7.11
N SER A 224 17.78 -6.51 -5.84
CA SER A 224 18.23 -5.52 -4.85
C SER A 224 19.57 -5.92 -4.23
N GLY A 225 20.65 -5.27 -4.65
CA GLY A 225 22.00 -5.52 -4.16
C GLY A 225 22.41 -4.74 -2.90
N LEU A 226 21.59 -3.82 -2.40
CA LEU A 226 21.96 -2.83 -1.37
C LEU A 226 21.08 -2.87 -0.12
N VAL A 227 20.72 -4.07 0.33
CA VAL A 227 19.88 -4.27 1.52
C VAL A 227 20.76 -4.44 2.76
N ASN A 228 20.46 -3.70 3.83
CA ASN A 228 21.06 -3.92 5.15
C ASN A 228 20.20 -4.92 5.95
N PRO A 229 20.66 -6.17 6.17
CA PRO A 229 19.90 -7.19 6.88
C PRO A 229 19.69 -6.89 8.37
N SER A 230 20.42 -5.93 8.95
CA SER A 230 20.26 -5.55 10.36
C SER A 230 19.08 -4.61 10.62
N LEU A 231 18.39 -4.15 9.57
CA LEU A 231 17.29 -3.19 9.68
C LEU A 231 15.90 -3.83 9.54
N PHE A 232 15.83 -5.16 9.53
CA PHE A 232 14.57 -5.91 9.54
C PHE A 232 14.78 -7.32 10.09
N GLU A 233 13.70 -7.97 10.48
CA GLU A 233 13.70 -9.35 10.94
C GLU A 233 13.22 -10.29 9.83
N LYS A 234 13.72 -11.52 9.87
CA LYS A 234 13.29 -12.62 9.01
C LYS A 234 12.72 -13.74 9.85
N GLU A 235 11.51 -14.16 9.55
CA GLU A 235 10.86 -15.30 10.18
C GLU A 235 10.55 -16.36 9.12
N ARG A 236 11.06 -17.57 9.30
CA ARG A 236 10.82 -18.67 8.37
C ARG A 236 9.38 -19.15 8.51
N ILE A 237 8.76 -19.43 7.37
CA ILE A 237 7.41 -19.96 7.30
C ILE A 237 7.49 -21.45 6.98
N GLU A 238 6.92 -22.28 7.85
CA GLU A 238 6.81 -23.73 7.66
C GLU A 238 5.71 -24.06 6.64
#